data_AF-A0AAJ1PPW1-F1
#
_entry.id   AF-A0AAJ1PPW1-F1
#
_cell.length_a   1.000
_cell.length_b   1.000
_cell.length_c   1.000
_cell.angle_alpha   90.00
_cell.angle_beta   90.00
_cell.angle_gamma   90.00
#
_symmetry.space_group_name_H-M   'P 1'
#
loop_
_entity.id
_entity.type
_entity.pdbx_description
1 polymer ?
#
loop_
_entity_poly.entity_id
_entity_poly.type
_entity_poly.pdbx_seq_one_letter_code
_entity_poly.pdbx_strand_id
1 'polypeptide(L)'
;MKEDLNWLIGMIEGGGTFLINICLRDGGFSIYPIFRFVLPEKNKDAIILIKNLLGFGKIEFKSNEILKKKGIVQNRYSYTVMGLNEAQKFIETFDETLFRTSKKEDFILWKEAVGIIKNYQHLTYDGFVRICEIRDKMNTKQKRRNYKSKDWFLKQVKNNKNFFSEKNIQKRKKTSMSIRRLNKLSLSAAKVIS
;
A
#
# COMPACT_ATOMS: atom_id res chain seq x y z
N MET A 1 1.86 25.36 3.45
CA MET A 1 1.73 24.32 2.39
C MET A 1 3.06 23.73 1.94
N LYS A 2 3.97 24.48 1.27
CA LYS A 2 5.26 23.92 0.80
C LYS A 2 6.17 23.46 1.94
N GLU A 3 6.23 24.24 3.02
CA GLU A 3 7.01 23.90 4.23
C GLU A 3 6.44 22.67 4.94
N ASP A 4 5.11 22.56 5.07
CA ASP A 4 4.44 21.39 5.67
C ASP A 4 4.71 20.11 4.86
N LEU A 5 4.74 20.20 3.53
CA LEU A 5 5.08 19.07 2.66
C LEU A 5 6.55 18.67 2.79
N ASN A 6 7.47 19.63 2.89
CA ASN A 6 8.90 19.34 3.13
C ASN A 6 9.11 18.68 4.50
N TRP A 7 8.41 19.15 5.54
CA TRP A 7 8.42 18.52 6.85
C TRP A 7 7.90 17.08 6.79
N LEU A 8 6.78 16.86 6.10
CA LEU A 8 6.21 15.51 5.93
C LEU A 8 7.17 14.59 5.17
N ILE A 9 7.82 15.07 4.10
CA ILE A 9 8.85 14.30 3.40
C ILE A 9 9.97 13.87 4.34
N GLY A 10 10.45 14.77 5.20
CA GLY A 10 11.44 14.44 6.24
C GLY A 10 10.96 13.33 7.18
N MET A 11 9.69 13.38 7.61
CA MET A 11 9.10 12.31 8.42
C MET A 11 9.00 10.98 7.67
N ILE A 12 8.59 11.01 6.40
CA ILE A 12 8.45 9.81 5.57
C ILE A 12 9.82 9.15 5.35
N GLU A 13 10.86 9.95 5.11
CA GLU A 13 12.25 9.46 4.99
C GLU A 13 12.71 8.75 6.27
N GLY A 14 12.35 9.30 7.44
CA GLY A 14 12.71 8.73 8.74
C GLY A 14 11.90 7.50 9.18
N GLY A 15 10.60 7.42 8.85
CA GLY A 15 9.74 6.37 9.41
C GLY A 15 8.56 5.91 8.55
N GLY A 16 8.39 6.47 7.35
CA GLY A 16 7.38 6.01 6.39
C GLY A 16 7.69 4.61 5.88
N THR A 17 6.68 3.85 5.48
CA THR A 17 6.87 2.52 4.90
C THR A 17 5.99 2.32 3.68
N PHE A 18 6.62 2.09 2.53
CA PHE A 18 5.94 1.64 1.32
C PHE A 18 5.89 0.12 1.30
N LEU A 19 4.71 -0.43 1.02
CA LEU A 19 4.42 -1.86 1.06
C LEU A 19 3.54 -2.24 -0.12
N ILE A 20 3.70 -3.48 -0.60
CA ILE A 20 2.71 -4.12 -1.46
C ILE A 20 2.28 -5.39 -0.74
N ASN A 21 1.00 -5.45 -0.41
CA ASN A 21 0.40 -6.63 0.20
C ASN A 21 -0.21 -7.52 -0.89
N ILE A 22 0.06 -8.82 -0.82
CA ILE A 22 -0.52 -9.83 -1.72
C ILE A 22 -1.30 -10.82 -0.86
N CYS A 23 -2.60 -10.89 -1.10
CA CYS A 23 -3.50 -11.84 -0.45
C CYS A 23 -3.88 -12.93 -1.44
N LEU A 24 -3.66 -14.19 -1.04
CA LEU A 24 -4.19 -15.34 -1.75
C LEU A 24 -5.71 -15.41 -1.53
N ARG A 25 -6.45 -15.70 -2.60
CA ARG A 25 -7.90 -15.89 -2.66
C ARG A 25 -8.20 -17.12 -3.51
N ASP A 26 -9.41 -17.65 -3.40
CA ASP A 26 -9.83 -18.88 -4.10
C ASP A 26 -9.63 -18.80 -5.62
N GLY A 27 -9.74 -17.60 -6.21
CA GLY A 27 -9.58 -17.36 -7.64
C GLY A 27 -8.26 -16.71 -8.08
N GLY A 28 -7.28 -16.54 -7.18
CA GLY A 28 -5.99 -15.90 -7.50
C GLY A 28 -5.48 -14.97 -6.42
N PHE A 29 -4.98 -13.80 -6.81
CA PHE A 29 -4.32 -12.87 -5.88
C PHE A 29 -5.00 -11.50 -5.87
N SER A 30 -5.25 -10.97 -4.67
CA SER A 30 -5.61 -9.56 -4.47
C SER A 30 -4.36 -8.80 -4.05
N ILE A 31 -4.10 -7.66 -4.69
CA ILE A 31 -2.87 -6.89 -4.49
C ILE A 31 -3.24 -5.48 -4.05
N TYR A 32 -2.61 -5.02 -2.97
CA TYR A 32 -2.87 -3.71 -2.37
C TYR A 32 -1.56 -2.95 -2.20
N PRO A 33 -1.37 -1.81 -2.90
CA PRO A 33 -0.33 -0.87 -2.54
C PRO A 33 -0.73 -0.19 -1.24
N ILE A 34 0.20 -0.11 -0.30
CA ILE A 34 0.01 0.48 1.02
C ILE A 34 1.18 1.41 1.30
N PHE A 35 0.90 2.65 1.70
CA PHE A 35 1.86 3.46 2.44
C PHE A 35 1.39 3.54 3.90
N ARG A 36 2.32 3.41 4.84
CA ARG A 36 2.02 3.47 6.27
C ARG A 36 3.09 4.25 7.01
N PHE A 37 2.65 5.15 7.87
CA PHE A 37 3.46 5.87 8.85
C PHE A 37 2.91 5.61 10.25
N VAL A 38 3.77 5.25 11.20
CA VAL A 38 3.36 4.82 12.55
C VAL A 38 4.09 5.62 13.59
N LEU A 39 3.35 6.17 14.56
CA LEU A 39 3.92 6.89 15.70
C LEU A 39 3.33 6.38 17.03
N PRO A 40 4.09 6.48 18.14
CA PRO A 40 3.54 6.27 19.48
C PRO A 40 2.36 7.20 19.77
N GLU A 41 1.46 6.78 20.65
CA GLU A 41 0.26 7.54 21.02
C GLU A 41 0.55 8.97 21.50
N LYS A 42 1.65 9.20 22.23
CA LYS A 42 2.08 10.54 22.65
C LYS A 42 2.29 11.53 21.49
N ASN A 43 2.47 11.05 20.27
CA ASN A 43 2.67 11.85 19.05
C ASN A 43 1.47 11.76 18.09
N LYS A 44 0.26 11.47 18.59
CA LYS A 44 -0.95 11.34 17.77
C LYS A 44 -1.26 12.60 16.95
N ASP A 45 -0.91 13.78 17.45
CA ASP A 45 -1.26 15.04 16.79
C ASP A 45 -0.53 15.20 15.46
N ALA A 46 0.69 14.66 15.35
CA ALA A 46 1.41 14.58 14.07
C ALA A 46 0.69 13.66 13.06
N ILE A 47 0.08 12.55 13.51
CA ILE A 47 -0.72 11.67 12.64
C ILE A 47 -1.98 12.39 12.14
N ILE A 48 -2.64 13.17 13.01
CA ILE A 48 -3.81 13.98 12.64
C ILE A 48 -3.41 15.07 11.64
N LEU A 49 -2.30 15.77 11.89
CA LEU A 49 -1.76 16.79 10.99
C LEU A 49 -1.49 16.21 9.59
N ILE A 50 -0.86 15.04 9.49
CA ILE A 50 -0.62 14.35 8.21
C ILE A 50 -1.94 14.06 7.47
N LYS A 51 -2.95 13.55 8.19
CA LYS A 51 -4.26 13.24 7.60
C LYS A 51 -4.97 14.49 7.07
N ASN A 52 -4.83 15.61 7.78
CA ASN A 52 -5.41 16.90 7.39
C ASN A 52 -4.66 17.49 6.20
N LEU A 53 -3.32 17.49 6.23
CA LEU A 53 -2.47 17.99 5.16
C LEU A 53 -2.71 17.26 3.83
N LEU A 54 -2.85 15.94 3.87
CA LEU A 54 -3.07 15.14 2.66
C LEU A 54 -4.54 15.08 2.24
N GLY A 55 -5.49 15.27 3.16
CA GLY A 55 -6.93 15.21 2.86
C GLY A 55 -7.49 13.80 2.59
N PHE A 56 -6.66 12.77 2.40
CA PHE A 56 -7.05 11.36 2.21
C PHE A 56 -6.27 10.42 3.12
N GLY A 57 -6.52 9.10 3.04
CA GLY A 57 -5.96 8.10 3.93
C GLY A 57 -6.78 7.94 5.20
N LYS A 58 -6.38 7.00 6.04
CA LYS A 58 -7.07 6.68 7.30
C LYS A 58 -6.11 6.65 8.48
N ILE A 59 -6.66 6.97 9.65
CA ILE A 59 -5.98 6.83 10.93
C ILE A 59 -6.46 5.53 11.57
N GLU A 60 -5.53 4.70 12.02
CA GLU A 60 -5.82 3.45 12.74
C GLU A 60 -5.13 3.49 14.11
N PHE A 61 -5.87 3.21 15.18
CA PHE A 61 -5.31 3.01 16.51
C PHE A 61 -4.99 1.54 16.75
N LYS A 62 -3.84 1.24 17.36
CA LYS A 62 -3.47 -0.10 17.80
C LYS A 62 -3.02 -0.09 19.25
N SER A 63 -3.75 -0.83 20.07
CA SER A 63 -3.41 -1.20 21.43
C SER A 63 -3.25 -2.72 21.52
N ASN A 64 -2.36 -3.18 22.40
CA ASN A 64 -2.32 -4.58 22.83
C ASN A 64 -2.10 -4.56 24.35
N GLU A 65 -3.20 -4.65 25.10
CA GLU A 65 -3.18 -4.49 26.54
C GLU A 65 -2.29 -5.52 27.25
N ILE A 66 -2.28 -6.76 26.77
CA ILE A 66 -1.48 -7.85 27.34
C ILE A 66 0.01 -7.55 27.21
N LEU A 67 0.47 -7.20 26.00
CA LEU A 67 1.88 -6.87 25.76
C LEU A 67 2.27 -5.53 26.38
N LYS A 68 1.33 -4.59 26.48
CA LYS A 68 1.52 -3.30 27.18
C LYS A 68 1.74 -3.51 28.68
N LYS A 69 0.93 -4.36 29.34
CA LYS A 69 1.14 -4.72 30.76
C LYS A 69 2.52 -5.36 31.00
N LYS A 70 3.07 -6.04 29.99
CA LYS A 70 4.42 -6.62 30.02
C LYS A 70 5.54 -5.65 29.61
N GLY A 71 5.22 -4.38 29.31
CA GLY A 71 6.20 -3.38 28.86
C GLY A 71 6.79 -3.62 27.45
N ILE A 72 6.23 -4.55 26.68
CA ILE A 72 6.78 -5.00 25.39
C ILE A 72 6.38 -4.06 24.25
N VAL A 73 5.18 -3.49 24.30
CA VAL A 73 4.67 -2.60 23.24
C VAL A 73 3.97 -1.38 23.84
N GLN A 74 4.06 -0.27 23.10
CA GLN A 74 3.29 0.94 23.38
C GLN A 74 2.09 1.05 22.44
N ASN A 75 1.07 1.78 22.89
CA ASN A 75 -0.02 2.24 22.05
C ASN A 75 0.52 3.09 20.90
N ARG A 76 -0.09 2.94 19.73
CA ARG A 76 0.39 3.60 18.51
C ARG A 76 -0.76 3.94 17.58
N TYR A 77 -0.59 5.03 16.86
CA TYR A 77 -1.43 5.42 15.76
C TYR A 77 -0.68 5.20 14.44
N SER A 78 -1.42 4.87 13.39
CA SER A 78 -0.87 4.85 12.05
C SER A 78 -1.72 5.64 11.07
N TYR A 79 -1.06 6.49 10.28
CA TYR A 79 -1.60 7.01 9.05
C TYR A 79 -1.36 5.97 7.94
N THR A 80 -2.43 5.55 7.27
CA THR A 80 -2.37 4.53 6.22
C THR A 80 -3.06 5.04 4.96
N VAL A 81 -2.35 4.95 3.84
CA VAL A 81 -2.89 5.06 2.47
C VAL A 81 -3.02 3.65 1.93
N MET A 82 -4.21 3.26 1.47
CA MET A 82 -4.45 1.87 1.06
C MET A 82 -5.27 1.77 -0.22
N GLY A 83 -4.79 0.92 -1.13
CA GLY A 83 -5.49 0.62 -2.37
C GLY A 83 -5.20 1.64 -3.48
N LEU A 84 -5.71 1.35 -4.66
CA LEU A 84 -5.33 2.05 -5.89
C LEU A 84 -5.64 3.55 -5.85
N ASN A 85 -6.86 3.92 -5.46
CA ASN A 85 -7.30 5.31 -5.55
C ASN A 85 -6.49 6.27 -4.67
N GLU A 86 -6.25 5.90 -3.41
CA GLU A 86 -5.45 6.73 -2.50
C GLU A 86 -3.97 6.68 -2.85
N ALA A 87 -3.47 5.54 -3.33
CA ALA A 87 -2.08 5.43 -3.79
C ALA A 87 -1.81 6.34 -4.99
N GLN A 88 -2.76 6.47 -5.92
CA GLN A 88 -2.66 7.42 -7.04
C GLN A 88 -2.59 8.87 -6.55
N LYS A 89 -3.47 9.27 -5.63
CA LYS A 89 -3.42 10.61 -5.02
C LYS A 89 -2.07 10.87 -4.34
N PHE A 90 -1.54 9.88 -3.63
CA PHE A 90 -0.23 9.99 -3.00
C PHE A 90 0.89 10.21 -4.02
N ILE A 91 0.87 9.48 -5.15
CA ILE A 91 1.85 9.66 -6.24
C ILE A 91 1.68 11.01 -6.94
N GLU A 92 0.46 11.55 -7.00
CA GLU A 92 0.19 12.89 -7.53
C GLU A 92 0.68 14.00 -6.58
N THR A 93 0.70 13.75 -5.27
CA THR A 93 1.22 14.69 -4.26
C THR A 93 2.75 14.67 -4.16
N PHE A 94 3.39 13.52 -4.34
CA PHE A 94 4.81 13.35 -4.09
C PHE A 94 5.58 12.90 -5.32
N ASP A 95 6.62 13.66 -5.66
CA ASP A 95 7.57 13.32 -6.71
C ASP A 95 8.81 12.61 -6.14
N GLU A 96 9.39 11.67 -6.90
CA GLU A 96 10.60 10.93 -6.50
C GLU A 96 11.82 11.83 -6.22
N THR A 97 11.87 13.04 -6.78
CA THR A 97 12.94 14.03 -6.52
C THR A 97 12.90 14.59 -5.11
N LEU A 98 11.77 14.43 -4.39
CA LEU A 98 11.64 14.88 -3.00
C LEU A 98 12.36 13.95 -2.01
N PHE A 99 12.60 12.69 -2.37
CA PHE A 99 13.22 11.69 -1.50
C PHE A 99 14.74 11.67 -1.68
N ARG A 100 15.49 11.60 -0.58
CA ARG A 100 16.96 11.66 -0.55
C ARG A 100 17.62 10.41 0.00
N THR A 101 16.85 9.52 0.64
CA THR A 101 17.35 8.27 1.22
C THR A 101 17.03 7.05 0.33
N SER A 102 17.32 5.84 0.82
CA SER A 102 16.85 4.59 0.20
C SER A 102 15.33 4.50 0.05
N LYS A 103 14.56 5.39 0.70
CA LYS A 103 13.12 5.53 0.46
C LYS A 103 12.78 5.96 -0.96
N LYS A 104 13.69 6.64 -1.65
CA LYS A 104 13.50 6.99 -3.07
C LYS A 104 13.30 5.75 -3.93
N GLU A 105 14.16 4.75 -3.76
CA GLU A 105 14.08 3.48 -4.49
C GLU A 105 12.80 2.71 -4.14
N ASP A 106 12.45 2.65 -2.86
CA ASP A 106 11.18 2.06 -2.41
C ASP A 106 9.97 2.75 -3.05
N PHE A 107 9.97 4.09 -3.10
CA PHE A 107 8.89 4.88 -3.69
C PHE A 107 8.77 4.66 -5.20
N ILE A 108 9.88 4.67 -5.94
CA ILE A 108 9.90 4.42 -7.39
C ILE A 108 9.32 3.03 -7.70
N LEU A 109 9.80 2.00 -6.99
CA LEU A 109 9.33 0.63 -7.12
C LEU A 109 7.83 0.50 -6.76
N TRP A 110 7.40 1.19 -5.71
CA TRP A 110 6.00 1.21 -5.30
C TRP A 110 5.12 1.92 -6.33
N LYS A 111 5.56 3.05 -6.89
CA LYS A 111 4.91 3.79 -7.98
C LYS A 111 4.76 2.93 -9.24
N GLU A 112 5.79 2.14 -9.59
CA GLU A 112 5.72 1.16 -10.67
C GLU A 112 4.62 0.12 -10.42
N ALA A 113 4.58 -0.50 -9.23
CA ALA A 113 3.55 -1.47 -8.90
C ALA A 113 2.13 -0.88 -8.92
N VAL A 114 1.96 0.37 -8.48
CA VAL A 114 0.68 1.08 -8.61
C VAL A 114 0.27 1.22 -10.07
N GLY A 115 1.21 1.50 -10.98
CA GLY A 115 0.99 1.51 -12.43
C GLY A 115 0.52 0.16 -12.99
N ILE A 116 1.20 -0.93 -12.63
CA ILE A 116 0.83 -2.30 -13.02
C ILE A 116 -0.60 -2.63 -12.54
N ILE A 117 -0.96 -2.20 -11.33
CA ILE A 117 -2.30 -2.40 -10.77
C ILE A 117 -3.32 -1.55 -11.52
N LYS A 118 -3.03 -0.26 -11.74
CA LYS A 118 -3.87 0.69 -12.48
C LYS A 118 -4.24 0.13 -13.86
N ASN A 119 -3.27 -0.46 -14.55
CA ASN A 119 -3.44 -0.98 -15.91
C ASN A 119 -3.96 -2.42 -15.97
N TYR A 120 -4.41 -3.00 -14.86
CA TYR A 120 -4.88 -4.39 -14.75
C TYR A 120 -3.83 -5.47 -15.10
N GLN A 121 -2.58 -5.09 -15.35
CA GLN A 121 -1.51 -6.02 -15.73
C GLN A 121 -1.22 -7.04 -14.62
N HIS A 122 -1.44 -6.68 -13.35
CA HIS A 122 -1.36 -7.59 -12.20
C HIS A 122 -2.31 -8.81 -12.25
N LEU A 123 -3.27 -8.83 -13.18
CA LEU A 123 -4.14 -9.98 -13.43
C LEU A 123 -3.46 -11.03 -14.31
N THR A 124 -2.45 -10.65 -15.09
CA THR A 124 -1.64 -11.54 -15.93
C THR A 124 -0.53 -12.19 -15.10
N TYR A 125 0.03 -13.29 -15.61
CA TYR A 125 1.16 -13.95 -14.97
C TYR A 125 2.36 -13.00 -14.88
N ASP A 126 2.78 -12.39 -15.99
CA ASP A 126 3.98 -11.54 -16.04
C ASP A 126 3.85 -10.30 -15.13
N GLY A 127 2.70 -9.62 -15.16
CA GLY A 127 2.46 -8.49 -14.27
C GLY A 127 2.43 -8.87 -12.79
N PHE A 128 1.95 -10.07 -12.46
CA PHE A 128 2.02 -10.61 -11.09
C PHE A 128 3.45 -10.94 -10.67
N VAL A 129 4.23 -11.60 -11.54
CA VAL A 129 5.65 -11.91 -11.29
C VAL A 129 6.43 -10.62 -11.06
N ARG A 130 6.21 -9.61 -11.89
CA ARG A 130 6.86 -8.31 -11.71
C ARG A 130 6.54 -7.67 -10.36
N ILE A 131 5.29 -7.73 -9.91
CA ILE A 131 4.92 -7.23 -8.56
C ILE A 131 5.64 -8.02 -7.44
N CYS A 132 5.82 -9.33 -7.61
CA CYS A 132 6.58 -10.12 -6.65
C CYS A 132 8.06 -9.71 -6.60
N GLU A 133 8.67 -9.43 -7.75
CA GLU A 133 10.05 -8.93 -7.84
C GLU A 133 10.21 -7.55 -7.20
N ILE A 134 9.27 -6.65 -7.48
CA ILE A 134 9.20 -5.32 -6.85
C ILE A 134 9.19 -5.48 -5.33
N ARG A 135 8.31 -6.34 -4.79
CA ARG A 135 8.25 -6.61 -3.34
C ARG A 135 9.57 -7.12 -2.78
N ASP A 136 10.26 -8.00 -3.49
CA ASP A 136 11.54 -8.56 -3.06
C ASP A 136 12.62 -7.46 -3.01
N LYS A 137 12.60 -6.52 -3.96
CA LYS A 137 13.53 -5.39 -4.06
C LYS A 137 13.22 -4.19 -3.14
N MET A 138 12.01 -4.08 -2.59
CA MET A 138 11.66 -3.02 -1.64
C MET A 138 12.04 -3.37 -0.20
N ASN A 139 12.40 -2.38 0.62
CA ASN A 139 12.74 -2.52 2.05
C ASN A 139 13.76 -3.65 2.32
N THR A 140 14.81 -3.75 1.50
CA THR A 140 15.78 -4.88 1.50
C THR A 140 16.54 -5.03 2.82
N LYS A 141 16.81 -3.92 3.52
CA LYS A 141 17.53 -3.91 4.80
C LYS A 141 16.78 -4.61 5.93
N GLN A 142 15.46 -4.76 5.85
CA GLN A 142 14.66 -5.35 6.94
C GLN A 142 13.41 -6.07 6.42
N LYS A 143 13.56 -7.36 6.07
CA LYS A 143 12.42 -8.25 5.80
C LYS A 143 11.89 -8.84 7.11
N ARG A 144 10.58 -9.05 7.19
CA ARG A 144 9.95 -9.73 8.33
C ARG A 144 10.27 -11.22 8.29
N ARG A 145 10.32 -11.88 9.46
CA ARG A 145 10.58 -13.33 9.58
C ARG A 145 9.62 -14.19 8.75
N ASN A 146 8.36 -13.77 8.62
CA ASN A 146 7.33 -14.45 7.85
C ASN A 146 7.11 -13.86 6.44
N TYR A 147 8.13 -13.21 5.89
CA TYR A 147 8.08 -12.64 4.56
C TYR A 147 7.89 -13.73 3.49
N LYS A 148 6.93 -13.53 2.60
CA LYS A 148 6.69 -14.38 1.41
C LYS A 148 7.44 -13.78 0.23
N SER A 149 8.49 -14.47 -0.23
CA SER A 149 9.29 -14.11 -1.41
C SER A 149 8.53 -14.38 -2.72
N LYS A 150 9.10 -13.91 -3.84
CA LYS A 150 8.64 -14.29 -5.18
C LYS A 150 8.51 -15.80 -5.33
N ASP A 151 9.51 -16.57 -4.91
CA ASP A 151 9.51 -18.02 -5.06
C ASP A 151 8.37 -18.68 -4.29
N TRP A 152 8.03 -18.16 -3.11
CA TRP A 152 6.87 -18.64 -2.35
C TRP A 152 5.58 -18.48 -3.15
N PHE A 153 5.38 -17.32 -3.80
CA PHE A 153 4.21 -17.06 -4.63
C PHE A 153 4.21 -17.90 -5.90
N LEU A 154 5.35 -18.03 -6.58
CA LEU A 154 5.49 -18.88 -7.76
C LEU A 154 5.17 -20.35 -7.46
N LYS A 155 5.52 -20.84 -6.26
CA LYS A 155 5.09 -22.18 -5.81
C LYS A 155 3.56 -22.30 -5.72
N GLN A 156 2.86 -21.27 -5.23
CA GLN A 156 1.39 -21.29 -5.21
C GLN A 156 0.80 -21.34 -6.63
N VAL A 157 1.41 -20.59 -7.57
CA VAL A 157 0.99 -20.60 -8.98
C VAL A 157 1.21 -21.97 -9.62
N LYS A 158 2.33 -22.63 -9.33
CA LYS A 158 2.59 -24.00 -9.79
C LYS A 158 1.54 -24.99 -9.26
N ASN A 159 1.14 -24.84 -8.00
CA ASN A 159 0.12 -25.69 -7.37
C ASN A 159 -1.29 -25.47 -7.94
N ASN A 160 -1.60 -24.26 -8.43
CA ASN A 160 -2.89 -23.96 -9.04
C ASN A 160 -2.71 -23.10 -10.29
N LYS A 161 -2.56 -23.79 -11.44
CA LYS A 161 -2.42 -23.18 -12.77
C LYS A 161 -3.65 -22.35 -13.17
N ASN A 162 -4.81 -22.56 -12.54
CA ASN A 162 -6.01 -21.82 -12.88
C ASN A 162 -5.96 -20.35 -12.45
N PHE A 163 -5.04 -19.92 -11.57
CA PHE A 163 -4.98 -18.51 -11.13
C PHE A 163 -4.84 -17.50 -12.28
N PHE A 164 -4.19 -17.91 -13.36
CA PHE A 164 -3.97 -17.13 -14.58
C PHE A 164 -4.63 -17.74 -15.82
N SER A 165 -5.65 -18.59 -15.63
CA SER A 165 -6.47 -19.04 -16.76
C SER A 165 -7.28 -17.88 -17.31
N GLU A 166 -7.56 -17.88 -18.62
CA GLU A 166 -8.31 -16.82 -19.29
C GLU A 166 -9.65 -16.55 -18.58
N LYS A 167 -10.37 -17.61 -18.21
CA LYS A 167 -11.63 -17.53 -17.44
C LYS A 167 -11.46 -16.74 -16.13
N ASN A 168 -10.42 -17.02 -15.35
CA ASN A 168 -10.19 -16.35 -14.07
C ASN A 168 -9.68 -14.92 -14.25
N ILE A 169 -8.85 -14.67 -15.26
CA ILE A 169 -8.41 -13.32 -15.62
C ILE A 169 -9.63 -12.45 -15.97
N GLN A 170 -10.51 -12.93 -16.84
CA GLN A 170 -11.72 -12.21 -17.25
C GLN A 170 -12.67 -11.96 -16.07
N LYS A 171 -12.90 -12.98 -15.22
CA LYS A 171 -13.70 -12.84 -13.99
C LYS A 171 -13.14 -11.74 -13.08
N ARG A 172 -11.84 -11.78 -12.79
CA ARG A 172 -11.17 -10.81 -11.91
C ARG A 172 -11.14 -9.40 -12.52
N LYS A 173 -10.99 -9.28 -13.84
CA LYS A 173 -11.05 -8.00 -14.56
C LYS A 173 -12.44 -7.39 -14.43
N LYS A 174 -13.51 -8.17 -14.66
CA LYS A 174 -14.90 -7.73 -14.48
C LYS A 174 -15.16 -7.24 -13.05
N THR A 175 -14.78 -8.03 -12.04
CA THR A 175 -14.90 -7.63 -10.63
C THR A 175 -14.14 -6.33 -10.34
N SER A 176 -12.90 -6.21 -10.82
CA SER A 176 -12.08 -5.02 -10.60
C SER A 176 -12.66 -3.77 -11.27
N MET A 177 -13.22 -3.89 -12.47
CA MET A 177 -13.94 -2.79 -13.15
C MET A 177 -15.17 -2.34 -12.35
N SER A 178 -15.98 -3.29 -11.87
CA SER A 178 -17.17 -2.97 -11.06
C SER A 178 -16.80 -2.24 -9.77
N ILE A 179 -15.77 -2.73 -9.03
CA ILE A 179 -15.30 -2.07 -7.80
C ILE A 179 -14.81 -0.65 -8.10
N ARG A 180 -14.03 -0.45 -9.16
CA ARG A 180 -13.55 0.89 -9.53
C ARG A 180 -14.69 1.83 -9.91
N ARG A 181 -15.72 1.33 -10.61
CA ARG A 181 -16.92 2.12 -10.95
C ARG A 181 -17.67 2.54 -9.68
N LEU A 182 -17.91 1.60 -8.75
CA LEU A 182 -18.58 1.90 -7.48
C LEU A 182 -17.81 2.93 -6.65
N ASN A 183 -16.48 2.79 -6.56
CA ASN A 183 -15.65 3.76 -5.84
C ASN A 183 -15.66 5.15 -6.49
N LYS A 184 -15.76 5.24 -7.82
CA LYS A 184 -15.87 6.53 -8.51
C LYS A 184 -17.21 7.20 -8.20
N LEU A 185 -18.30 6.44 -8.16
CA LEU A 185 -19.64 6.92 -7.83
C LEU A 185 -19.74 7.39 -6.37
N SER A 186 -19.15 6.66 -5.42
CA SER A 186 -19.15 7.08 -4.02
C SER A 186 -18.33 8.37 -3.80
N LEU A 187 -17.19 8.51 -4.48
CA LEU A 187 -16.39 9.73 -4.45
C LEU A 187 -17.10 10.94 -5.06
N SER A 188 -17.87 10.76 -6.14
CA SER A 188 -18.69 11.85 -6.69
C SER A 188 -19.83 12.24 -5.75
N ALA A 189 -20.50 11.27 -5.13
CA ALA A 189 -21.58 11.57 -4.19
C ALA A 189 -21.08 12.31 -2.94
N ALA A 190 -19.92 11.93 -2.41
CA ALA A 190 -19.32 12.61 -1.26
C ALA A 190 -18.94 14.08 -1.53
N LYS A 191 -18.63 14.44 -2.78
CA LYS A 191 -18.31 15.82 -3.18
C LYS A 191 -19.53 16.72 -3.40
N VAL A 192 -20.71 16.14 -3.63
CA VAL A 192 -21.96 16.91 -3.84
C VAL A 192 -22.58 17.33 -2.52
N ILE A 193 -22.25 16.65 -1.43
CA ILE A 193 -22.83 16.85 -0.09
C ILE A 193 -21.91 17.72 0.81
N SER A 194 -20.68 18.01 0.37
CA SER A 194 -19.68 18.84 1.06
C SER A 194 -19.63 20.25 0.49
#